data_AF-A0A382RBR0-F1
#
_entry.id   AF-A0A382RBR0-F1
#
_cell.length_a   1.000
_cell.length_b   1.000
_cell.length_c   1.000
_cell.angle_alpha   90.00
_cell.angle_beta   90.00
_cell.angle_gamma   90.00
#
_symmetry.space_group_name_H-M   'P 1'
#
loop_
_entity.id
_entity.type
_entity.pdbx_description
1 polymer ?
#
loop_
_entity_poly.entity_id
_entity_poly.type
_entity_poly.pdbx_seq_one_letter_code
_entity_poly.pdbx_strand_id
1 'polypeptide(L)'
;MTGVIMNYSGITRRIMNLADVLVGHLIGGFAQINILMSTLMGGMSASANADAAMQSKIVVPEMTKRNYGAGFSASITACSAIIAAIIPPGIALVLYGFISGTSIGKLFLAGIMPGIFLSLCLMFTVRFMAIKKKYEPSRTHKANGKEILAALIDAFFGLLIPIIIVGGIRFGIFTPTEAGAIAVAYSLLIGFFIHKELTLKTIPIIINESLIATS
;
A
#
# COMPACT_ATOMS: atom_id res chain seq x y z
N MET A 1 -3.47 5.09 11.98
CA MET A 1 -4.95 5.11 11.89
C MET A 1 -5.47 4.84 10.47
N THR A 2 -5.15 5.66 9.46
CA THR A 2 -5.65 5.49 8.08
C THR A 2 -5.45 4.09 7.50
N GLY A 3 -4.23 3.54 7.59
CA GLY A 3 -3.95 2.18 7.11
C GLY A 3 -4.81 1.09 7.77
N VAL A 4 -5.04 1.20 9.08
CA VAL A 4 -5.92 0.27 9.80
C VAL A 4 -7.36 0.38 9.29
N ILE A 5 -7.88 1.61 9.13
CA ILE A 5 -9.22 1.83 8.55
C ILE A 5 -9.32 1.23 7.15
N MET A 6 -8.31 1.42 6.31
CA MET A 6 -8.29 0.88 4.94
C MET A 6 -8.35 -0.64 4.89
N ASN A 7 -7.75 -1.31 5.88
CA ASN A 7 -7.83 -2.75 6.01
C ASN A 7 -9.28 -3.18 6.30
N TYR A 8 -9.90 -2.61 7.33
CA TYR A 8 -11.29 -2.93 7.70
C TYR A 8 -12.35 -2.41 6.72
N SER A 9 -12.04 -1.38 5.93
CA SER A 9 -12.93 -0.84 4.90
C SER A 9 -12.88 -1.64 3.60
N GLY A 10 -12.04 -2.67 3.51
CA GLY A 10 -11.89 -3.52 2.33
C GLY A 10 -11.11 -2.88 1.18
N ILE A 11 -10.55 -1.68 1.38
CA ILE A 11 -9.69 -1.02 0.39
C ILE A 11 -8.43 -1.85 0.15
N THR A 12 -7.76 -2.29 1.21
CA THR A 12 -6.52 -3.07 1.11
C THR A 12 -6.70 -4.36 0.31
N ARG A 13 -7.82 -5.07 0.52
CA ARG A 13 -8.13 -6.30 -0.22
C ARG A 13 -8.30 -6.06 -1.72
N ARG A 14 -8.95 -4.96 -2.11
CA ARG A 14 -9.17 -4.60 -3.52
C ARG A 14 -7.87 -4.19 -4.21
N ILE A 15 -7.04 -3.44 -3.49
CA ILE A 15 -5.70 -3.07 -3.92
C ILE A 15 -4.86 -4.34 -4.12
N MET A 16 -4.91 -5.30 -3.19
CA MET A 16 -4.27 -6.61 -3.35
C MET A 16 -4.73 -7.39 -4.57
N ASN A 17 -6.04 -7.44 -4.82
CA ASN A 17 -6.60 -8.08 -6.01
C ASN A 17 -6.08 -7.41 -7.29
N LEU A 18 -6.00 -6.07 -7.32
CA LEU A 18 -5.40 -5.35 -8.44
C LEU A 18 -3.93 -5.74 -8.64
N ALA A 19 -3.13 -5.82 -7.59
CA ALA A 19 -1.74 -6.26 -7.74
C ALA A 19 -1.63 -7.72 -8.21
N ASP A 20 -2.46 -8.62 -7.69
CA ASP A 20 -2.48 -10.01 -8.16
C ASP A 20 -2.81 -10.10 -9.65
N VAL A 21 -3.81 -9.35 -10.11
CA VAL A 21 -4.18 -9.27 -11.52
C VAL A 21 -3.02 -8.73 -12.39
N LEU A 22 -2.27 -7.74 -11.89
CA LEU A 22 -1.18 -7.10 -12.63
C LEU A 22 0.10 -7.94 -12.68
N VAL A 23 0.52 -8.53 -11.55
CA VAL A 23 1.84 -9.17 -11.42
C VAL A 23 1.81 -10.59 -10.88
N GLY A 24 0.65 -11.13 -10.51
CA GLY A 24 0.50 -12.46 -9.94
C GLY A 24 0.90 -13.60 -10.88
N HIS A 25 0.89 -13.38 -12.20
CA HIS A 25 1.36 -14.33 -13.21
C HIS A 25 2.89 -14.45 -13.31
N LEU A 26 3.64 -13.57 -12.62
CA LEU A 26 5.09 -13.62 -12.58
C LEU A 26 5.57 -14.68 -11.59
N ILE A 27 6.77 -15.21 -11.80
CA ILE A 27 7.43 -16.17 -10.90
C ILE A 27 7.61 -15.51 -9.52
N GLY A 28 7.22 -16.24 -8.47
CA GLY A 28 7.15 -15.70 -7.13
C GLY A 28 6.00 -14.70 -6.95
N GLY A 29 4.85 -14.97 -7.55
CA GLY A 29 3.74 -14.02 -7.70
C GLY A 29 3.36 -13.29 -6.41
N PHE A 30 3.26 -13.99 -5.27
CA PHE A 30 2.94 -13.34 -3.99
C PHE A 30 4.02 -12.40 -3.46
N ALA A 31 5.27 -12.64 -3.80
CA ALA A 31 6.36 -11.72 -3.45
C ALA A 31 6.35 -10.48 -4.36
N GLN A 32 5.94 -10.63 -5.62
CA GLN A 32 5.70 -9.48 -6.52
C GLN A 32 4.50 -8.65 -6.07
N ILE A 33 3.42 -9.34 -5.64
CA ILE A 33 2.22 -8.69 -5.08
C ILE A 33 2.58 -7.91 -3.83
N ASN A 34 3.41 -8.46 -2.94
CA ASN A 34 3.91 -7.75 -1.75
C ASN A 34 4.60 -6.43 -2.11
N ILE A 35 5.52 -6.44 -3.08
CA ILE A 35 6.21 -5.21 -3.52
C ILE A 35 5.22 -4.23 -4.13
N LEU A 36 4.36 -4.68 -5.04
CA LEU A 36 3.40 -3.81 -5.71
C LEU A 36 2.36 -3.26 -4.72
N MET A 37 2.00 -4.01 -3.68
CA MET A 37 1.22 -3.52 -2.54
C MET A 37 1.91 -2.37 -1.85
N SER A 38 3.18 -2.50 -1.45
CA SER A 38 3.93 -1.41 -0.84
C SER A 38 4.02 -0.17 -1.75
N THR A 39 4.15 -0.39 -3.06
CA THR A 39 4.21 0.70 -4.03
C THR A 39 2.87 1.43 -4.17
N LEU A 40 1.76 0.71 -4.24
CA LEU A 40 0.42 1.29 -4.38
C LEU A 40 -0.09 1.87 -3.05
N MET A 41 0.19 1.20 -1.93
CA MET A 41 -0.23 1.58 -0.59
C MET A 41 0.69 2.59 0.10
N GLY A 42 1.91 2.78 -0.42
CA GLY A 42 2.89 3.66 0.19
C GLY A 42 2.37 5.09 0.41
N GLY A 43 1.69 5.62 -0.60
CA GLY A 43 1.02 6.93 -0.51
C GLY A 43 -0.24 6.97 0.36
N MET A 44 -0.69 5.86 0.93
CA MET A 44 -1.90 5.82 1.75
C MET A 44 -1.58 5.58 3.23
N SER A 45 -0.53 4.81 3.50
CA SER A 45 -0.07 4.47 4.84
C SER A 45 0.88 5.52 5.44
N ALA A 46 1.64 6.20 4.56
CA ALA A 46 2.61 7.27 4.89
C ALA A 46 3.76 6.88 5.85
N SER A 47 3.77 5.62 6.34
CA SER A 47 4.74 5.07 7.28
C SER A 47 5.16 3.65 6.85
N ALA A 48 6.47 3.44 6.71
CA ALA A 48 7.03 2.13 6.41
C ALA A 48 6.70 1.10 7.51
N ASN A 49 6.69 1.50 8.78
CA ASN A 49 6.36 0.60 9.89
C ASN A 49 4.88 0.16 9.83
N ALA A 50 3.98 1.09 9.52
CA ALA A 50 2.56 0.79 9.37
C ALA A 50 2.32 -0.14 8.17
N ASP A 51 2.97 0.10 7.04
CA ASP A 51 2.90 -0.78 5.87
C ASP A 51 3.43 -2.19 6.16
N ALA A 52 4.59 -2.30 6.83
CA ALA A 52 5.14 -3.58 7.23
C ALA A 52 4.18 -4.33 8.17
N ALA A 53 3.61 -3.66 9.16
CA ALA A 53 2.66 -4.25 10.10
C ALA A 53 1.38 -4.75 9.40
N MET A 54 0.83 -3.95 8.47
CA MET A 54 -0.36 -4.35 7.71
C MET A 54 -0.07 -5.54 6.79
N GLN A 55 1.00 -5.46 5.99
CA GLN A 55 1.31 -6.54 5.05
C GLN A 55 1.73 -7.83 5.75
N SER A 56 2.32 -7.74 6.94
CA SER A 56 2.61 -8.92 7.77
C SER A 56 1.34 -9.64 8.23
N LYS A 57 0.21 -8.93 8.37
CA LYS A 57 -1.08 -9.54 8.74
C LYS A 57 -1.87 -10.05 7.54
N ILE A 58 -1.60 -9.52 6.35
CA ILE A 58 -2.43 -9.74 5.18
C ILE A 58 -1.72 -10.61 4.12
N VAL A 59 -0.51 -10.24 3.75
CA VAL A 59 0.24 -10.88 2.64
C VAL A 59 1.08 -12.04 3.14
N VAL A 60 1.76 -11.90 4.29
CA VAL A 60 2.63 -12.96 4.83
C VAL A 60 1.87 -14.27 5.10
N PRO A 61 0.66 -14.29 5.70
CA PRO A 61 -0.09 -15.53 5.87
C PRO A 61 -0.42 -16.22 4.53
N GLU A 62 -0.74 -15.43 3.51
CA GLU A 62 -1.01 -15.94 2.16
C GLU A 62 0.25 -16.49 1.46
N MET A 63 1.42 -15.90 1.74
CA MET A 63 2.72 -16.42 1.34
C MET A 63 3.01 -17.76 2.04
N THR A 64 2.80 -17.85 3.35
CA THR A 64 3.03 -19.09 4.12
C THR A 64 2.13 -20.24 3.63
N LYS A 65 0.86 -19.98 3.33
CA LYS A 65 -0.06 -20.97 2.73
C LYS A 65 0.44 -21.53 1.39
N ARG A 66 1.29 -20.77 0.68
CA ARG A 66 1.90 -21.13 -0.61
C ARG A 66 3.34 -21.57 -0.47
N ASN A 67 3.72 -22.07 0.71
CA ASN A 67 5.05 -22.64 1.00
C ASN A 67 6.22 -21.65 0.85
N TYR A 68 5.96 -20.34 0.95
CA TYR A 68 7.04 -19.38 1.11
C TYR A 68 7.66 -19.50 2.50
N GLY A 69 8.99 -19.46 2.57
CA GLY A 69 9.69 -19.52 3.85
C GLY A 69 9.35 -18.29 4.70
N ALA A 70 9.15 -18.47 6.00
CA ALA A 70 8.83 -17.38 6.93
C ALA A 70 9.87 -16.24 6.87
N GLY A 71 11.16 -16.59 6.89
CA GLY A 71 12.25 -15.61 6.77
C GLY A 71 12.20 -14.83 5.45
N PHE A 72 11.93 -15.51 4.33
CA PHE A 72 11.80 -14.82 3.04
C PHE A 72 10.60 -13.86 3.01
N SER A 73 9.46 -14.30 3.54
CA SER A 73 8.23 -13.52 3.60
C SER A 73 8.38 -12.29 4.49
N ALA A 74 9.05 -12.44 5.64
CA ALA A 74 9.38 -11.33 6.54
C ALA A 74 10.37 -10.35 5.88
N SER A 75 11.45 -10.85 5.28
CA SER A 75 12.46 -10.01 4.63
C SER A 75 11.88 -9.20 3.48
N ILE A 76 11.09 -9.81 2.59
CA ILE A 76 10.52 -9.06 1.46
C ILE A 76 9.53 -7.99 1.93
N THR A 77 8.73 -8.29 2.95
CA THR A 77 7.79 -7.32 3.54
C THR A 77 8.53 -6.16 4.18
N ALA A 78 9.61 -6.43 4.93
CA ALA A 78 10.42 -5.39 5.53
C ALA A 78 11.11 -4.50 4.47
N CYS A 79 11.68 -5.10 3.42
CA CYS A 79 12.34 -4.36 2.35
C CYS A 79 11.34 -3.54 1.51
N SER A 80 10.20 -4.12 1.14
CA SER A 80 9.21 -3.45 0.30
C SER A 80 8.53 -2.30 1.02
N ALA A 81 8.29 -2.39 2.33
CA ALA A 81 7.66 -1.34 3.11
C ALA A 81 8.46 -0.02 3.12
N ILE A 82 9.77 -0.05 2.86
CA ILE A 82 10.60 1.15 2.72
C ILE A 82 10.12 2.03 1.55
N ILE A 83 9.53 1.43 0.51
CA ILE A 83 8.95 2.17 -0.63
C ILE A 83 7.90 3.18 -0.12
N ALA A 84 7.15 2.86 0.94
CA ALA A 84 6.13 3.74 1.51
C ALA A 84 6.68 5.05 2.08
N ALA A 85 7.95 5.08 2.47
CA ALA A 85 8.58 6.31 2.93
C ALA A 85 8.98 7.25 1.77
N ILE A 86 9.15 6.69 0.57
CA ILE A 86 9.63 7.40 -0.63
C ILE A 86 8.45 7.82 -1.52
N ILE A 87 7.50 6.91 -1.76
CA ILE A 87 6.34 7.19 -2.59
C ILE A 87 5.39 8.12 -1.85
N PRO A 88 5.02 9.27 -2.43
CA PRO A 88 4.20 10.25 -1.76
C PRO A 88 2.77 9.78 -1.49
N PRO A 89 2.12 10.34 -0.45
CA PRO A 89 2.65 11.13 0.67
C PRO A 89 3.43 10.31 1.71
N GLY A 90 4.75 10.52 1.81
CA GLY A 90 5.58 9.95 2.88
C GLY A 90 5.80 10.94 4.02
N ILE A 91 5.63 10.52 5.28
CA ILE A 91 5.85 11.38 6.47
C ILE A 91 7.28 11.94 6.49
N ALA A 92 8.27 11.15 6.07
CA ALA A 92 9.68 11.58 6.01
C ALA A 92 9.88 12.81 5.10
N LEU A 93 9.21 12.83 3.94
CA LEU A 93 9.26 13.97 3.01
C LEU A 93 8.56 15.21 3.58
N VAL A 94 7.45 15.02 4.30
CA VAL A 94 6.74 16.12 4.99
C VAL A 94 7.62 16.73 6.07
N LEU A 95 8.22 15.91 6.93
CA LEU A 95 9.13 16.36 8.00
C LEU A 95 10.35 17.09 7.42
N TYR A 96 10.97 16.52 6.38
CA TYR A 96 12.09 17.17 5.71
C TYR A 96 11.68 18.53 5.11
N GLY A 97 10.53 18.61 4.42
CA GLY A 97 10.02 19.87 3.88
C GLY A 97 9.74 20.92 4.96
N PHE A 98 9.20 20.48 6.09
CA PHE A 98 8.95 21.35 7.25
C PHE A 98 10.24 21.90 7.86
N ILE A 99 11.25 21.05 8.10
CA ILE A 99 12.53 21.45 8.71
C ILE A 99 13.39 22.29 7.74
N SER A 100 13.47 21.89 6.47
CA SER A 100 14.33 22.54 5.47
C SER A 100 13.69 23.77 4.81
N GLY A 101 12.40 24.02 5.01
CA GLY A 101 11.63 25.02 4.27
C GLY A 101 11.41 24.67 2.80
N THR A 102 11.79 23.47 2.36
CA THR A 102 11.56 23.01 0.98
C THR A 102 10.08 22.71 0.76
N SER A 103 9.56 23.09 -0.40
CA SER A 103 8.16 22.80 -0.77
C SER A 103 7.85 21.30 -0.73
N ILE A 104 6.93 20.91 0.14
CA ILE A 104 6.45 19.52 0.30
C ILE A 104 5.89 18.97 -1.02
N GLY A 105 5.13 19.78 -1.77
CA GLY A 105 4.62 19.36 -3.08
C GLY A 105 5.72 19.04 -4.10
N LYS A 106 6.85 19.77 -4.07
CA LYS A 106 8.02 19.45 -4.92
C LYS A 106 8.71 18.17 -4.46
N LEU A 107 8.86 17.98 -3.15
CA LEU A 107 9.43 16.76 -2.58
C LEU A 107 8.59 15.52 -2.93
N PHE A 108 7.27 15.65 -2.93
CA PHE A 108 6.38 14.59 -3.36
C PHE A 108 6.63 14.21 -4.83
N LEU A 109 6.61 15.18 -5.75
CA LEU A 109 6.92 14.88 -7.16
C LEU A 109 8.32 14.27 -7.34
N ALA A 110 9.30 14.76 -6.58
CA ALA A 110 10.67 14.24 -6.62
C ALA A 110 10.76 12.79 -6.09
N GLY A 111 9.89 12.38 -5.16
CA GLY A 111 9.86 11.03 -4.58
C GLY A 111 9.29 9.95 -5.52
N ILE A 112 8.51 10.32 -6.53
CA ILE A 112 7.86 9.35 -7.45
C ILE A 112 8.90 8.53 -8.21
N MET A 113 9.87 9.19 -8.86
CA MET A 113 10.91 8.52 -9.63
C MET A 113 11.77 7.55 -8.81
N PRO A 114 12.38 7.95 -7.67
CA PRO A 114 13.17 7.04 -6.85
C PRO A 114 12.30 5.92 -6.25
N GLY A 115 11.03 6.18 -5.92
CA GLY A 115 10.10 5.16 -5.43
C GLY A 115 9.80 4.07 -6.47
N ILE A 116 9.51 4.47 -7.71
CA ILE A 116 9.32 3.54 -8.83
C ILE A 116 10.60 2.77 -9.11
N PHE A 117 11.75 3.44 -9.14
CA PHE A 117 13.04 2.79 -9.37
C PHE A 117 13.33 1.73 -8.30
N LEU A 118 13.16 2.05 -7.02
CA LEU A 118 13.33 1.10 -5.92
C LEU A 118 12.36 -0.09 -6.04
N SER A 119 11.08 0.17 -6.36
CA SER A 119 10.08 -0.88 -6.60
C SER A 119 10.55 -1.83 -7.70
N LEU A 120 11.03 -1.30 -8.83
CA LEU A 120 11.52 -2.13 -9.93
C LEU A 120 12.74 -2.96 -9.51
N CYS A 121 13.72 -2.35 -8.84
CA CYS A 121 14.89 -3.07 -8.30
C CYS A 121 14.48 -4.23 -7.39
N LEU A 122 13.51 -4.03 -6.50
CA LEU A 122 12.99 -5.09 -5.64
C LEU A 122 12.24 -6.16 -6.42
N MET A 123 11.42 -5.78 -7.41
CA MET A 123 10.69 -6.74 -8.26
C MET A 123 11.64 -7.63 -9.06
N PHE A 124 12.73 -7.07 -9.59
CA PHE A 124 13.78 -7.86 -10.24
C PHE A 124 14.48 -8.79 -9.26
N THR A 125 14.91 -8.27 -8.11
CA THR A 125 15.60 -9.05 -7.07
C THR A 125 14.76 -10.23 -6.61
N VAL A 126 13.48 -10.00 -6.31
CA VAL A 126 12.59 -11.05 -5.82
C VAL A 126 12.29 -12.09 -6.89
N ARG A 127 12.25 -11.69 -8.17
CA ARG A 127 12.12 -12.63 -9.30
C ARG A 127 13.29 -13.60 -9.35
N PHE A 128 14.53 -13.10 -9.26
CA PHE A 128 15.72 -13.95 -9.24
C PHE A 128 15.72 -14.90 -8.04
N MET A 129 15.39 -14.40 -6.85
CA MET A 129 15.31 -15.24 -5.65
C MET A 129 14.19 -16.29 -5.74
N ALA A 130 13.04 -15.93 -6.30
CA ALA A 130 11.89 -16.82 -6.48
C ALA A 130 12.21 -17.96 -7.46
N ILE A 131 12.95 -17.69 -8.54
CA ILE A 131 13.44 -18.73 -9.46
C ILE A 131 14.36 -19.71 -8.70
N LYS A 132 15.33 -19.19 -7.93
CA LYS A 132 16.28 -20.02 -7.16
C LYS A 132 15.57 -20.87 -6.10
N LYS A 133 14.55 -20.32 -5.45
CA LYS A 133 13.75 -20.98 -4.39
C LYS A 133 12.56 -21.78 -4.93
N LYS A 134 12.35 -21.81 -6.25
CA LYS A 134 11.25 -22.51 -6.93
C LYS A 134 9.86 -22.08 -6.43
N TYR A 135 9.66 -20.80 -6.17
CA TYR A 135 8.34 -20.27 -5.83
C TYR A 135 7.47 -20.12 -7.08
N GLU A 136 6.24 -20.60 -6.99
CA GLU A 136 5.29 -20.58 -8.10
C GLU A 136 4.66 -19.19 -8.31
N PRO A 137 4.16 -18.90 -9.52
CA PRO A 137 3.25 -17.80 -9.74
C PRO A 137 1.98 -17.91 -8.89
N SER A 138 1.39 -16.76 -8.55
CA SER A 138 0.08 -16.70 -7.89
C SER A 138 -1.04 -17.09 -8.85
N ARG A 139 -0.91 -16.69 -10.12
CA ARG A 139 -1.86 -16.98 -11.20
C ARG A 139 -1.19 -17.86 -12.26
N THR A 140 -1.92 -18.84 -12.75
CA THR A 140 -1.47 -19.73 -13.83
C THR A 140 -1.36 -19.03 -15.18
N HIS A 141 -2.18 -18.00 -15.41
CA HIS A 141 -2.21 -17.23 -16.64
C HIS A 141 -2.21 -15.73 -16.36
N LYS A 142 -1.71 -14.97 -17.34
CA LYS A 142 -1.82 -13.51 -17.35
C LYS A 142 -3.29 -13.11 -17.42
N ALA A 143 -3.70 -12.17 -16.59
CA ALA A 143 -5.06 -11.66 -16.59
C ALA A 143 -5.39 -10.98 -17.93
N ASN A 144 -6.61 -11.15 -18.39
CA ASN A 144 -7.11 -10.49 -19.59
C ASN A 144 -7.48 -9.01 -19.31
N GLY A 145 -7.67 -8.21 -20.37
CA GLY A 145 -7.98 -6.79 -20.23
C GLY A 145 -9.27 -6.50 -19.45
N LYS A 146 -10.27 -7.39 -19.50
CA LYS A 146 -11.52 -7.25 -18.74
C LYS A 146 -11.31 -7.45 -17.25
N GLU A 147 -10.50 -8.45 -16.87
CA GLU A 147 -10.12 -8.70 -15.47
C GLU A 147 -9.30 -7.53 -14.90
N ILE A 148 -8.35 -6.99 -15.68
CA ILE A 148 -7.58 -5.81 -15.30
C ILE A 148 -8.51 -4.61 -15.08
N LEU A 149 -9.43 -4.36 -16.01
CA LEU A 149 -10.37 -3.25 -15.89
C LEU A 149 -11.30 -3.43 -14.69
N ALA A 150 -11.83 -4.64 -14.46
CA ALA A 150 -12.68 -4.92 -13.32
C ALA A 150 -11.95 -4.69 -11.99
N ALA A 151 -10.71 -5.16 -11.86
CA ALA A 151 -9.91 -4.95 -10.66
C ALA A 151 -9.52 -3.48 -10.47
N LEU A 152 -9.28 -2.74 -11.56
CA LEU A 152 -9.00 -1.31 -11.50
C LEU A 152 -10.22 -0.52 -11.02
N ILE A 153 -11.42 -0.85 -11.51
CA ILE A 153 -12.68 -0.22 -11.09
C ILE A 153 -12.95 -0.53 -9.62
N ASP A 154 -12.74 -1.77 -9.17
CA ASP A 154 -12.95 -2.15 -7.77
C ASP A 154 -11.94 -1.43 -6.86
N ALA A 155 -10.67 -1.33 -7.27
CA ALA A 155 -9.62 -0.62 -6.52
C ALA A 155 -9.68 0.92 -6.65
N PHE A 156 -10.54 1.46 -7.52
CA PHE A 156 -10.55 2.87 -7.92
C PHE A 156 -10.62 3.83 -6.72
N PHE A 157 -11.56 3.58 -5.80
CA PHE A 157 -11.75 4.44 -4.62
C PHE A 157 -10.53 4.44 -3.70
N GLY A 158 -9.78 3.34 -3.63
CA GLY A 158 -8.52 3.28 -2.89
C GLY A 158 -7.43 4.10 -3.58
N LEU A 159 -7.28 3.95 -4.90
CA LEU A 159 -6.27 4.66 -5.70
C LEU A 159 -6.48 6.19 -5.74
N LEU A 160 -7.69 6.68 -5.43
CA LEU A 160 -7.96 8.10 -5.28
C LEU A 160 -7.32 8.71 -4.02
N ILE A 161 -7.02 7.94 -2.97
CA ILE A 161 -6.50 8.48 -1.70
C ILE A 161 -5.19 9.25 -1.90
N PRO A 162 -4.13 8.68 -2.53
CA PRO A 162 -2.90 9.41 -2.77
C PRO A 162 -3.11 10.64 -3.67
N ILE A 163 -4.02 10.56 -4.65
CA ILE A 163 -4.33 11.66 -5.57
C ILE A 163 -4.97 12.82 -4.82
N ILE A 164 -5.94 12.53 -3.94
CA ILE A 164 -6.58 13.54 -3.08
C ILE A 164 -5.53 14.20 -2.20
N ILE A 165 -4.68 13.43 -1.53
CA ILE A 165 -3.68 13.96 -0.61
C ILE A 165 -2.64 14.82 -1.35
N VAL A 166 -1.99 14.28 -2.39
CA VAL A 166 -0.95 14.99 -3.14
C VAL A 166 -1.56 16.20 -3.86
N GLY A 167 -2.72 16.04 -4.48
CA GLY A 167 -3.44 17.10 -5.17
C GLY A 167 -3.79 18.25 -4.23
N GLY A 168 -4.47 17.97 -3.12
CA GLY A 168 -4.90 19.03 -2.20
C GLY A 168 -3.75 19.74 -1.51
N ILE A 169 -2.67 19.04 -1.16
CA ILE A 169 -1.45 19.68 -0.64
C ILE A 169 -0.79 20.55 -1.73
N ARG A 170 -0.73 20.06 -2.98
CA ARG A 170 -0.08 20.78 -4.09
C ARG A 170 -0.83 22.05 -4.46
N PHE A 171 -2.16 22.01 -4.47
CA PHE A 171 -3.02 23.15 -4.77
C PHE A 171 -3.30 24.05 -3.56
N GLY A 172 -2.75 23.72 -2.38
CA GLY A 172 -2.91 24.52 -1.17
C GLY A 172 -4.33 24.49 -0.59
N ILE A 173 -5.13 23.47 -0.94
CA ILE A 173 -6.49 23.28 -0.42
C ILE A 173 -6.43 22.91 1.06
N PHE A 174 -5.43 22.10 1.45
CA PHE A 174 -5.20 21.69 2.82
C PHE A 174 -3.72 21.43 3.10
N THR A 175 -3.34 21.60 4.36
CA THR A 175 -2.02 21.29 4.90
C THR A 175 -1.80 19.78 5.02
N PRO A 176 -0.54 19.29 5.18
CA PRO A 176 -0.27 17.87 5.34
C PRO A 176 -1.04 17.21 6.50
N THR A 177 -1.21 17.93 7.61
CA THR A 177 -1.95 17.43 8.78
C THR A 177 -3.44 17.28 8.48
N GLU A 178 -4.05 18.28 7.83
CA GLU A 178 -5.45 18.24 7.38
C GLU A 178 -5.67 17.14 6.31
N ALA A 179 -4.70 16.94 5.43
CA ALA A 179 -4.75 15.87 4.44
C ALA A 179 -4.88 14.47 5.09
N GLY A 180 -4.20 14.26 6.22
CA GLY A 180 -4.33 13.03 7.01
C GLY A 180 -5.76 12.84 7.56
N ALA A 181 -6.36 13.90 8.08
CA ALA A 181 -7.75 13.87 8.56
C ALA A 181 -8.75 13.59 7.42
N ILE A 182 -8.53 14.20 6.25
CA ILE A 182 -9.33 13.95 5.05
C ILE A 182 -9.18 12.50 4.58
N ALA A 183 -7.97 11.94 4.61
CA ALA A 183 -7.74 10.54 4.23
C ALA A 183 -8.48 9.56 5.16
N VAL A 184 -8.50 9.83 6.47
CA VAL A 184 -9.29 9.08 7.46
C VAL A 184 -10.78 9.19 7.16
N ALA A 185 -11.31 10.41 7.01
CA ALA A 185 -12.72 10.65 6.76
C ALA A 185 -13.19 9.99 5.45
N TYR A 186 -12.40 10.15 4.39
CA TYR A 186 -12.66 9.51 3.10
C TYR A 186 -12.66 7.98 3.22
N SER A 187 -11.67 7.39 3.90
CA SER A 187 -11.60 5.92 4.08
C SER A 187 -12.79 5.37 4.87
N LEU A 188 -13.29 6.12 5.87
CA LEU A 188 -14.50 5.77 6.60
C LEU A 188 -15.75 5.86 5.70
N LEU A 189 -15.89 6.93 4.90
CA LEU A 189 -17.01 7.09 3.98
C LEU A 189 -17.06 5.95 2.96
N ILE A 190 -15.93 5.61 2.35
CA ILE A 190 -15.84 4.48 1.43
C ILE A 190 -16.21 3.17 2.14
N GLY A 191 -15.67 2.94 3.35
CA GLY A 191 -15.95 1.72 4.10
C GLY A 191 -17.40 1.55 4.53
N PHE A 192 -18.09 2.63 4.92
CA PHE A 192 -19.49 2.57 5.35
C PHE A 192 -20.47 2.54 4.18
N PHE A 193 -20.28 3.41 3.18
CA PHE A 193 -21.32 3.67 2.18
C PHE A 193 -21.08 2.97 0.84
N ILE A 194 -19.81 2.80 0.44
CA ILE A 194 -19.47 2.22 -0.86
C ILE A 194 -19.20 0.72 -0.73
N HIS A 195 -18.16 0.35 0.03
CA HIS A 195 -17.81 -1.06 0.24
C HIS A 195 -18.74 -1.75 1.22
N LYS A 196 -19.36 -0.99 2.14
CA LYS A 196 -20.27 -1.48 3.19
C LYS A 196 -19.64 -2.57 4.07
N GLU A 197 -18.34 -2.46 4.31
CA GLU A 197 -17.57 -3.40 5.15
C GLU A 197 -17.40 -2.89 6.59
N LEU A 198 -17.52 -1.58 6.80
CA LEU A 198 -17.47 -1.00 8.14
C LEU A 198 -18.84 -1.05 8.82
N THR A 199 -18.83 -1.47 10.09
CA THR A 199 -19.97 -1.33 10.99
C THR A 199 -19.58 -0.49 12.20
N LEU A 200 -20.55 0.10 12.90
CA LEU A 200 -20.28 0.88 14.12
C LEU A 200 -19.58 0.04 15.20
N LYS A 201 -19.76 -1.29 15.19
CA LYS A 201 -19.08 -2.23 16.08
C LYS A 201 -17.60 -2.40 15.77
N THR A 202 -17.18 -2.13 14.53
CA THR A 202 -15.79 -2.23 14.09
C THR A 202 -14.96 -1.01 14.53
N ILE A 203 -15.60 0.12 14.83
CA ILE A 203 -14.90 1.37 15.19
C ILE A 203 -14.03 1.25 16.44
N PRO A 204 -14.49 0.71 17.58
CA PRO A 204 -13.64 0.52 18.75
C PRO A 204 -12.42 -0.38 18.48
N ILE A 205 -12.58 -1.39 17.63
CA ILE A 205 -11.51 -2.31 17.24
C ILE A 205 -10.44 -1.55 16.43
N ILE A 206 -10.87 -0.76 15.45
CA ILE A 206 -9.99 0.08 14.63
C ILE A 206 -9.20 1.07 15.50
N ILE A 207 -9.85 1.69 16.49
CA ILE A 207 -9.19 2.63 17.40
C ILE A 207 -8.12 1.90 18.22
N ASN A 208 -8.47 0.77 18.84
CA ASN A 208 -7.53 0.00 19.65
C ASN A 208 -6.33 -0.50 18.83
N GLU A 209 -6.58 -1.06 17.65
CA GLU A 209 -5.51 -1.53 16.77
C GLU A 209 -4.66 -0.37 16.23
N SER A 210 -5.26 0.80 15.99
CA SER A 210 -4.51 2.00 15.63
C SER A 210 -3.60 2.49 16.76
N LEU A 211 -4.04 2.41 18.02
CA LEU A 211 -3.22 2.77 19.18
C LEU A 211 -2.04 1.82 19.33
N ILE A 212 -2.28 0.51 19.25
CA ILE A 212 -1.22 -0.52 19.33
C ILE A 212 -0.22 -0.36 18.17
N ALA A 213 -0.69 -0.04 16.96
CA ALA A 213 0.20 0.13 15.81
C ALA A 213 1.00 1.44 15.82
N THR A 214 0.64 2.41 16.67
CA THR A 214 1.31 3.72 16.77
C THR A 214 2.21 3.81 18.02
N SER A 215 2.05 2.90 18.98
CA SER A 215 2.85 2.82 20.22
C SER A 215 4.09 1.95 20.02
#